data_AF-A0A5J9VQY7-F1
#
_entry.id   AF-A0A5J9VQY7-F1
#
_cell.length_a   1.000
_cell.length_b   1.000
_cell.length_c   1.000
_cell.angle_alpha   90.00
_cell.angle_beta   90.00
_cell.angle_gamma   90.00
#
_symmetry.space_group_name_H-M   'P 1'
#
loop_
_entity.id
_entity.type
_entity.pdbx_description
1 polymer ?
#
loop_
_entity_poly.entity_id
_entity_poly.type
_entity_poly.pdbx_seq_one_letter_code
_entity_poly.pdbx_strand_id
1 'polypeptide(L)'
;MEGVQAASTREEELSKKETALGLRNKRLDYLEEKIKSFKGFSQWSEAEIEESRAYRRAILEEEYDRLGFLDDEDLPEVEDNEEQLASEYRKNWIWSRLYSFEETTCIPAMRFTDNHPPPSEANTRTTIQVFSAKIAGLSGGLHFPIDVFGVIAARDSADRRRNIIFSRTRDNCKTITGQDPYLVLTGPSRAILFLGHVFIEVMLNVKGAVECEDKILNFQASELIYSDIWLSRMIDGPYTSKHSTLELTLGSIVSSVEATIFVRVVDGSLPDVFFVTAHTNNSYPNHIKKERRVEETDCKPILLLDSRDATAPVSSDGRINLSRSVVSVRKTGELIVSLKAFEPSKEILLCNKEAVFAPREAGRSSGLLQTELCTVEINVAWSLISVSAKCFCFSICLH
;
A
#
# COMPACT_ATOMS: atom_id res chain seq x y z
N MET A 1 60.02 -16.47 -8.19
CA MET A 1 58.64 -16.96 -7.94
C MET A 1 57.64 -15.83 -7.72
N GLU A 2 58.06 -14.58 -7.51
CA GLU A 2 57.15 -13.42 -7.31
C GLU A 2 56.46 -12.90 -8.59
N GLY A 3 57.01 -13.14 -9.78
CA GLY A 3 56.44 -12.64 -11.05
C GLY A 3 55.22 -13.41 -11.59
N VAL A 4 54.93 -14.62 -11.07
CA VAL A 4 53.82 -15.47 -11.57
C VAL A 4 52.54 -15.27 -10.75
N GLN A 5 52.66 -14.99 -9.44
CA GLN A 5 51.50 -14.70 -8.59
C GLN A 5 50.87 -13.33 -8.85
N ALA A 6 51.66 -12.32 -9.21
CA ALA A 6 51.16 -10.98 -9.54
C ALA A 6 50.47 -10.90 -10.92
N ALA A 7 50.85 -11.78 -11.86
CA ALA A 7 50.18 -11.88 -13.16
C ALA A 7 48.82 -12.59 -13.05
N SER A 8 48.75 -13.66 -12.26
CA SER A 8 47.52 -14.43 -12.01
C SER A 8 46.43 -13.60 -11.32
N THR A 9 46.78 -12.79 -10.34
CA THR A 9 45.84 -11.91 -9.61
C THR A 9 45.30 -10.78 -10.50
N ARG A 10 46.14 -10.23 -11.39
CA ARG A 10 45.76 -9.15 -12.30
C ARG A 10 44.82 -9.61 -13.42
N GLU A 11 45.02 -10.81 -13.96
CA GLU A 11 44.12 -11.40 -14.96
C GLU A 11 42.74 -11.75 -14.36
N GLU A 12 42.71 -12.18 -13.11
CA GLU A 12 41.48 -12.49 -12.39
C GLU A 12 40.66 -11.22 -12.04
N GLU A 13 41.32 -10.13 -11.64
CA GLU A 13 40.67 -8.82 -11.47
C GLU A 13 40.10 -8.25 -12.78
N LEU A 14 40.82 -8.41 -13.90
CA LEU A 14 40.37 -7.95 -15.21
C LEU A 14 39.12 -8.72 -15.68
N SER A 15 39.11 -10.05 -15.49
CA SER A 15 37.96 -10.91 -15.82
C SER A 15 36.71 -10.59 -14.97
N LYS A 16 36.91 -10.32 -13.67
CA LYS A 16 35.85 -9.89 -12.76
C LYS A 16 35.28 -8.51 -13.15
N LYS A 17 36.15 -7.55 -13.55
CA LYS A 17 35.75 -6.23 -14.07
C LYS A 17 34.95 -6.32 -15.37
N GLU A 18 35.37 -7.17 -16.31
CA GLU A 18 34.63 -7.38 -17.56
C GLU A 18 33.24 -8.00 -17.32
N THR A 19 33.13 -8.93 -16.37
CA THR A 19 31.86 -9.58 -16.01
C THR A 19 30.90 -8.59 -15.33
N ALA A 20 31.40 -7.77 -14.40
CA ALA A 20 30.61 -6.72 -13.73
C ALA A 20 30.11 -5.66 -14.71
N LEU A 21 30.97 -5.20 -15.62
CA LEU A 21 30.61 -4.27 -16.69
C LEU A 21 29.54 -4.86 -17.61
N GLY A 22 29.63 -6.15 -17.94
CA GLY A 22 28.63 -6.86 -18.72
C GLY A 22 27.27 -6.95 -18.03
N LEU A 23 27.23 -7.15 -16.71
CA LEU A 23 25.99 -7.21 -15.94
C LEU A 23 25.35 -5.82 -15.80
N ARG A 24 26.17 -4.77 -15.61
CA ARG A 24 25.75 -3.36 -15.61
C ARG A 24 25.06 -2.98 -16.91
N ASN A 25 25.70 -3.28 -18.05
CA ASN A 25 25.16 -2.95 -19.37
C ASN A 25 23.85 -3.69 -19.64
N LYS A 26 23.73 -4.98 -19.25
CA LYS A 26 22.47 -5.73 -19.36
C LYS A 26 21.33 -5.09 -18.54
N ARG A 27 21.63 -4.57 -17.34
CA ARG A 27 20.64 -3.91 -16.49
C ARG A 27 20.23 -2.54 -17.03
N LEU A 28 21.17 -1.80 -17.61
CA LEU A 28 20.89 -0.54 -18.31
C LEU A 28 20.00 -0.76 -19.54
N ASP A 29 20.32 -1.75 -20.38
CA ASP A 29 19.53 -2.11 -21.56
C ASP A 29 18.09 -2.52 -21.19
N TYR A 30 17.94 -3.28 -20.10
CA TYR A 30 16.62 -3.63 -19.55
C TYR A 30 15.81 -2.39 -19.15
N LEU A 31 16.42 -1.44 -18.45
CA LEU A 31 15.76 -0.20 -18.03
C LEU A 31 15.40 0.70 -19.23
N GLU A 32 16.24 0.73 -20.27
CA GLU A 32 15.97 1.44 -21.51
C GLU A 32 14.75 0.88 -22.24
N GLU A 33 14.66 -0.45 -22.38
CA GLU A 33 13.50 -1.11 -22.99
C GLU A 33 12.21 -0.87 -22.19
N LYS A 34 12.30 -0.83 -20.86
CA LYS A 34 11.15 -0.51 -19.99
C LYS A 34 10.63 0.91 -20.18
N ILE A 35 11.52 1.87 -20.40
CA ILE A 35 11.11 3.27 -20.52
C ILE A 35 10.55 3.57 -21.90
N LYS A 36 11.03 2.90 -22.95
CA LYS A 36 10.38 2.90 -24.27
C LYS A 36 8.94 2.42 -24.22
N SER A 37 8.60 1.53 -23.28
CA SER A 37 7.23 1.04 -23.09
C SER A 37 6.28 2.02 -22.37
N PHE A 38 6.80 3.15 -21.87
CA PHE A 38 6.01 4.17 -21.18
C PHE A 38 5.16 4.99 -22.15
N LYS A 39 3.87 5.15 -21.82
CA LYS A 39 2.92 5.92 -22.63
C LYS A 39 3.22 7.43 -22.50
N GLY A 40 4.01 7.95 -23.41
CA GLY A 40 4.55 9.32 -23.39
C GLY A 40 6.00 9.43 -23.86
N PHE A 41 6.73 8.31 -23.95
CA PHE A 41 8.11 8.28 -24.44
C PHE A 41 8.24 8.83 -25.87
N SER A 42 7.22 8.63 -26.72
CA SER A 42 7.19 9.16 -28.09
C SER A 42 7.14 10.69 -28.19
N GLN A 43 6.99 11.39 -27.06
CA GLN A 43 6.97 12.86 -27.00
C GLN A 43 8.30 13.43 -26.50
N TRP A 44 9.27 12.58 -26.14
CA TRP A 44 10.58 13.01 -25.69
C TRP A 44 11.44 13.42 -26.88
N SER A 45 12.17 14.52 -26.73
CA SER A 45 13.26 14.91 -27.63
C SER A 45 14.46 13.98 -27.45
N GLU A 46 15.31 13.89 -28.48
CA GLU A 46 16.54 13.10 -28.42
C GLU A 46 17.46 13.53 -27.26
N ALA A 47 17.49 14.83 -26.95
CA ALA A 47 18.24 15.36 -25.82
C ALA A 47 17.73 14.84 -24.46
N GLU A 48 16.42 14.75 -24.27
CA GLU A 48 15.81 14.20 -23.06
C GLU A 48 16.05 12.70 -22.92
N ILE A 49 16.02 11.96 -24.03
CA ILE A 49 16.34 10.53 -24.07
C ILE A 49 17.79 10.31 -23.62
N GLU A 50 18.73 11.07 -24.18
CA GLU A 50 20.16 10.93 -23.89
C GLU A 50 20.49 11.38 -22.47
N GLU A 51 19.91 12.48 -21.98
CA GLU A 51 20.09 12.93 -20.61
C GLU A 51 19.56 11.90 -19.59
N SER A 52 18.40 11.31 -19.87
CA SER A 52 17.81 10.29 -19.02
C SER A 52 18.60 8.98 -19.04
N ARG A 53 19.21 8.64 -20.18
CA ARG A 53 20.15 7.52 -20.32
C ARG A 53 21.43 7.77 -19.52
N ALA A 54 22.00 8.96 -19.64
CA ALA A 54 23.20 9.37 -18.92
C ALA A 54 22.98 9.34 -17.39
N TYR A 55 21.82 9.81 -16.93
CA TYR A 55 21.44 9.74 -15.51
C TYR A 55 21.39 8.30 -14.99
N ARG A 56 20.71 7.38 -15.69
CA ARG A 56 20.64 5.96 -15.28
C ARG A 56 22.01 5.30 -15.29
N ARG A 57 22.84 5.63 -16.28
CA ARG A 57 24.22 5.16 -16.35
C ARG A 57 25.01 5.65 -15.14
N ALA A 58 24.91 6.93 -14.78
CA ALA A 58 25.62 7.50 -13.64
C ALA A 58 25.17 6.87 -12.30
N ILE A 59 23.88 6.60 -12.11
CA ILE A 59 23.38 5.92 -10.90
C ILE A 59 23.91 4.48 -10.82
N LEU A 60 23.87 3.73 -11.92
CA LEU A 60 24.44 2.39 -11.94
C LEU A 60 25.96 2.42 -11.75
N GLU A 61 26.64 3.42 -12.29
CA GLU A 61 28.09 3.59 -12.11
C GLU A 61 28.44 3.91 -10.64
N GLU A 62 27.68 4.78 -9.98
CA GLU A 62 27.82 5.04 -8.54
C GLU A 62 27.51 3.79 -7.69
N GLU A 63 26.48 3.02 -8.04
CA GLU A 63 26.13 1.75 -7.37
C GLU A 63 27.28 0.73 -7.50
N TYR A 64 27.89 0.64 -8.69
CA TYR A 64 29.03 -0.25 -8.94
C TYR A 64 30.34 0.24 -8.29
N ASP A 65 30.59 1.55 -8.27
CA ASP A 65 31.76 2.14 -7.63
C ASP A 65 31.68 2.03 -6.09
N ARG A 66 30.47 2.13 -5.51
CA ARG A 66 30.23 1.85 -4.08
C ARG A 66 30.41 0.38 -3.72
N LEU A 67 29.97 -0.53 -4.60
CA LEU A 67 30.14 -1.97 -4.45
C LEU A 67 31.52 -2.45 -4.95
N GLY A 68 32.49 -1.54 -5.07
CA GLY A 68 33.83 -1.81 -5.59
C GLY A 68 34.37 -3.12 -5.03
N PHE A 69 35.01 -3.92 -5.90
CA PHE A 69 35.52 -5.28 -5.65
C PHE A 69 36.22 -5.42 -4.28
N LEU A 70 35.43 -5.66 -3.24
CA LEU A 70 35.89 -5.96 -1.91
C LEU A 70 35.78 -7.47 -1.78
N ASP A 71 36.89 -8.13 -1.44
CA ASP A 71 36.80 -9.48 -0.90
C ASP A 71 35.88 -9.41 0.32
N ASP A 72 35.06 -10.44 0.56
CA ASP A 72 33.99 -10.45 1.56
C ASP A 72 34.44 -10.01 2.98
N GLU A 73 35.75 -10.00 3.27
CA GLU A 73 36.34 -9.60 4.55
C GLU A 73 36.66 -8.09 4.68
N ASP A 74 36.74 -7.33 3.58
CA ASP A 74 37.13 -5.90 3.58
C ASP A 74 35.97 -4.94 3.29
N LEU A 75 34.75 -5.44 3.10
CA LEU A 75 33.56 -4.59 3.04
C LEU A 75 33.52 -3.77 4.34
N PRO A 76 33.65 -2.42 4.28
CA PRO A 76 33.44 -1.62 5.47
C PRO A 76 32.03 -1.98 5.96
N GLU A 77 31.86 -2.19 7.27
CA GLU A 77 30.52 -2.22 7.86
C GLU A 77 29.84 -0.93 7.39
N VAL A 78 29.00 -1.03 6.37
CA VAL A 78 28.16 0.08 5.95
C VAL A 78 27.29 0.29 7.18
N GLU A 79 27.57 1.34 7.94
CA GLU A 79 26.64 1.78 8.96
C GLU A 79 25.29 1.92 8.25
N ASP A 80 24.37 0.99 8.50
CA ASP A 80 22.99 1.00 8.02
C ASP A 80 22.35 2.29 8.55
N ASN A 81 22.58 3.38 7.84
CA ASN A 81 22.02 4.68 8.14
C ASN A 81 20.71 4.78 7.36
N GLU A 82 19.63 4.36 8.03
CA GLU A 82 18.26 4.47 7.51
C GLU A 82 17.94 5.89 7.03
N GLU A 83 18.55 6.93 7.62
CA GLU A 83 18.38 8.32 7.17
C GLU A 83 19.03 8.56 5.81
N GLN A 84 20.21 7.99 5.58
CA GLN A 84 20.89 8.08 4.28
C GLN A 84 20.10 7.33 3.22
N LEU A 85 19.64 6.11 3.50
CA LEU A 85 18.79 5.33 2.59
C LEU A 85 17.49 6.08 2.26
N ALA A 86 16.85 6.67 3.28
CA ALA A 86 15.65 7.48 3.08
C ALA A 86 15.92 8.73 2.24
N SER A 87 17.03 9.42 2.48
CA SER A 87 17.47 10.58 1.70
C SER A 87 17.76 10.20 0.25
N GLU A 88 18.50 9.12 0.02
CA GLU A 88 18.86 8.64 -1.32
C GLU A 88 17.62 8.21 -2.10
N TYR A 89 16.70 7.48 -1.47
CA TYR A 89 15.43 7.11 -2.09
C TYR A 89 14.61 8.34 -2.53
N ARG A 90 14.53 9.36 -1.67
CA ARG A 90 13.83 10.62 -1.99
C ARG A 90 14.49 11.36 -3.17
N LYS A 91 15.83 11.46 -3.15
CA LYS A 91 16.61 12.14 -4.20
C LYS A 91 16.50 11.41 -5.54
N ASN A 92 16.62 10.09 -5.52
CA ASN A 92 16.67 9.24 -6.71
C ASN A 92 15.29 8.75 -7.16
N TRP A 93 14.21 9.32 -6.60
CA TRP A 93 12.87 8.92 -6.96
C TRP A 93 12.61 9.12 -8.46
N ILE A 94 12.35 8.01 -9.14
CA ILE A 94 12.28 7.93 -10.61
C ILE A 94 11.20 8.81 -11.26
N TRP A 95 10.25 9.34 -10.47
CA TRP A 95 9.17 10.21 -10.96
C TRP A 95 9.31 11.67 -10.51
N SER A 96 10.45 12.05 -9.92
CA SER A 96 10.72 13.42 -9.43
C SER A 96 10.61 14.52 -10.49
N ARG A 97 10.78 14.17 -11.77
CA ARG A 97 10.57 15.10 -12.91
C ARG A 97 9.09 15.42 -13.18
N LEU A 98 8.16 14.56 -12.75
CA LEU A 98 6.73 14.68 -13.05
C LEU A 98 5.91 15.15 -11.86
N TYR A 99 6.30 14.77 -10.65
CA TYR A 99 5.55 15.01 -9.43
C TYR A 99 6.50 15.33 -8.28
N SER A 100 5.99 16.00 -7.23
CA SER A 100 6.68 16.09 -5.94
C SER A 100 6.53 14.80 -5.14
N PHE A 101 7.58 14.44 -4.38
CA PHE A 101 7.66 13.15 -3.66
C PHE A 101 6.50 12.97 -2.70
N GLU A 102 6.10 14.05 -2.05
CA GLU A 102 5.06 14.06 -1.04
C GLU A 102 3.64 14.12 -1.65
N GLU A 103 3.48 14.22 -2.98
CA GLU A 103 2.15 14.30 -3.61
C GLU A 103 1.33 13.03 -3.37
N THR A 104 0.09 13.25 -2.95
CA THR A 104 -0.92 12.21 -2.79
C THR A 104 -1.73 12.02 -4.06
N THR A 105 -2.35 10.84 -4.20
CA THR A 105 -3.21 10.53 -5.34
C THR A 105 -4.33 11.56 -5.50
N CYS A 106 -4.60 11.97 -6.74
CA CYS A 106 -5.74 12.84 -7.09
C CYS A 106 -6.93 12.06 -7.61
N ILE A 107 -6.83 10.73 -7.70
CA ILE A 107 -7.92 9.88 -8.14
C ILE A 107 -8.84 9.66 -6.95
N PRO A 108 -10.12 10.06 -7.02
CA PRO A 108 -11.07 9.80 -5.95
C PRO A 108 -11.53 8.33 -5.98
N ALA A 109 -11.95 7.81 -4.82
CA ALA A 109 -12.81 6.63 -4.78
C ALA A 109 -14.16 6.90 -5.46
N MET A 110 -14.91 5.83 -5.77
CA MET A 110 -16.25 5.88 -6.37
C MET A 110 -16.30 6.55 -7.75
N ARG A 111 -15.15 6.69 -8.42
CA ARG A 111 -15.02 7.47 -9.66
C ARG A 111 -16.03 7.07 -10.75
N PHE A 112 -16.37 5.79 -10.80
CA PHE A 112 -17.29 5.22 -11.79
C PHE A 112 -18.52 4.59 -11.15
N THR A 113 -18.90 5.05 -9.96
CA THR A 113 -20.14 4.62 -9.31
C THR A 113 -21.37 5.09 -10.07
N ASP A 114 -21.41 6.35 -10.48
CA ASP A 114 -22.58 6.94 -11.16
C ASP A 114 -22.42 7.05 -12.68
N ASN A 115 -21.19 6.98 -13.16
CA ASN A 115 -20.86 7.15 -14.57
C ASN A 115 -20.13 5.92 -15.09
N HIS A 116 -20.64 5.32 -16.17
CA HIS A 116 -20.00 4.19 -16.82
C HIS A 116 -18.89 4.68 -17.76
N PRO A 117 -17.62 4.36 -17.49
CA PRO A 117 -16.53 4.68 -18.40
C PRO A 117 -16.51 3.70 -19.57
N PRO A 118 -15.88 4.07 -20.70
CA PRO A 118 -15.54 3.08 -21.71
C PRO A 118 -14.61 2.00 -21.11
N PRO A 119 -14.72 0.71 -21.52
CA PRO A 119 -13.94 -0.39 -20.95
C PRO A 119 -12.41 -0.23 -21.04
N SER A 120 -11.93 0.62 -21.94
CA SER A 120 -10.52 0.97 -22.08
C SER A 120 -9.98 1.84 -20.93
N GLU A 121 -10.86 2.55 -20.23
CA GLU A 121 -10.50 3.50 -19.17
C GLU A 121 -10.65 2.92 -17.77
N ALA A 122 -11.65 2.07 -17.55
CA ALA A 122 -11.83 1.33 -16.31
C ALA A 122 -12.42 -0.05 -16.57
N ASN A 123 -12.00 -1.01 -15.75
CA ASN A 123 -12.49 -2.38 -15.79
C ASN A 123 -12.29 -3.00 -14.41
N THR A 124 -12.72 -4.25 -14.23
CA THR A 124 -12.25 -5.06 -13.11
C THR A 124 -10.76 -5.30 -13.24
N ARG A 125 -10.00 -5.10 -12.16
CA ARG A 125 -8.54 -5.18 -12.17
C ARG A 125 -8.03 -5.99 -10.99
N THR A 126 -6.78 -6.42 -11.07
CA THR A 126 -6.10 -6.93 -9.89
C THR A 126 -5.72 -5.75 -9.00
N THR A 127 -6.01 -5.86 -7.71
CA THR A 127 -5.69 -4.81 -6.72
C THR A 127 -4.97 -5.37 -5.52
N ILE A 128 -4.28 -4.50 -4.80
CA ILE A 128 -3.77 -4.81 -3.47
C ILE A 128 -4.78 -4.37 -2.41
N GLN A 129 -5.28 -5.33 -1.64
CA GLN A 129 -6.01 -5.09 -0.40
C GLN A 129 -5.01 -5.00 0.75
N VAL A 130 -5.09 -3.92 1.53
CA VAL A 130 -4.34 -3.79 2.80
C VAL A 130 -5.24 -4.28 3.93
N PHE A 131 -4.84 -5.27 4.71
CA PHE A 131 -5.65 -5.77 5.84
C PHE A 131 -5.24 -5.13 7.16
N SER A 132 -3.94 -5.14 7.47
CA SER A 132 -3.40 -4.61 8.72
C SER A 132 -1.93 -4.21 8.59
N ALA A 133 -1.47 -3.38 9.52
CA ALA A 133 -0.08 -3.05 9.72
C ALA A 133 0.24 -3.20 11.22
N LYS A 134 1.21 -4.07 11.54
CA LYS A 134 1.54 -4.44 12.92
C LYS A 134 3.04 -4.27 13.18
N ILE A 135 3.40 -3.63 14.28
CA ILE A 135 4.78 -3.60 14.76
C ILE A 135 5.04 -4.90 15.52
N ALA A 136 5.60 -5.90 14.83
CA ALA A 136 5.76 -7.25 15.35
C ALA A 136 6.98 -7.41 16.28
N GLY A 137 7.98 -6.55 16.12
CA GLY A 137 9.19 -6.57 16.94
C GLY A 137 9.84 -5.19 17.02
N LEU A 138 10.55 -4.95 18.12
CA LEU A 138 11.37 -3.77 18.34
C LEU A 138 12.80 -4.20 18.63
N SER A 139 13.75 -3.38 18.16
CA SER A 139 15.19 -3.57 18.34
C SER A 139 15.87 -2.22 18.60
N GLY A 140 17.20 -2.20 18.74
CA GLY A 140 17.94 -0.95 18.94
C GLY A 140 17.63 -0.24 20.27
N GLY A 141 17.27 -1.00 21.31
CA GLY A 141 16.96 -0.46 22.64
C GLY A 141 15.57 0.18 22.77
N LEU A 142 14.70 0.04 21.77
CA LEU A 142 13.30 0.46 21.86
C LEU A 142 12.47 -0.61 22.57
N HIS A 143 11.54 -0.16 23.41
CA HIS A 143 10.61 -1.01 24.14
C HIS A 143 9.22 -0.39 24.10
N PHE A 144 8.18 -1.23 24.04
CA PHE A 144 6.81 -0.75 24.19
C PHE A 144 6.59 -0.15 25.59
N PRO A 145 5.72 0.87 25.73
CA PRO A 145 5.00 1.56 24.66
C PRO A 145 5.87 2.54 23.88
N ILE A 146 5.56 2.75 22.60
CA ILE A 146 6.20 3.76 21.74
C ILE A 146 5.18 4.65 21.05
N ASP A 147 5.51 5.92 20.88
CA ASP A 147 4.69 6.88 20.14
C ASP A 147 5.15 6.93 18.68
N VAL A 148 4.33 6.41 17.78
CA VAL A 148 4.66 6.24 16.36
C VAL A 148 3.98 7.31 15.50
N PHE A 149 4.74 7.90 14.58
CA PHE A 149 4.24 8.82 13.57
C PHE A 149 4.96 8.61 12.23
N GLY A 150 4.46 9.23 11.16
CA GLY A 150 5.00 9.08 9.81
C GLY A 150 3.95 8.60 8.81
N VAL A 151 4.39 7.96 7.73
CA VAL A 151 3.55 7.59 6.59
C VAL A 151 3.79 6.15 6.15
N ILE A 152 2.71 5.44 5.83
CA ILE A 152 2.74 4.25 4.98
C ILE A 152 1.88 4.56 3.75
N ALA A 153 2.38 4.32 2.56
CA ALA A 153 1.67 4.60 1.32
C ALA A 153 1.96 3.55 0.24
N ALA A 154 1.01 3.36 -0.67
CA ALA A 154 1.24 2.64 -1.91
C ALA A 154 1.35 3.61 -3.09
N ARG A 155 2.32 3.40 -3.97
CA ARG A 155 2.43 4.09 -5.26
C ARG A 155 2.19 3.10 -6.37
N ASP A 156 0.98 3.13 -6.92
CA ASP A 156 0.59 2.25 -7.99
C ASP A 156 0.73 2.90 -9.37
N SER A 157 0.44 2.11 -10.41
CA SER A 157 0.56 2.54 -11.80
C SER A 157 -0.53 3.47 -12.29
N ALA A 158 -1.56 3.76 -11.48
CA ALA A 158 -2.66 4.61 -11.91
C ALA A 158 -2.24 6.09 -12.00
N ASP A 159 -1.44 6.56 -11.02
CA ASP A 159 -0.92 7.93 -11.00
C ASP A 159 0.47 8.10 -10.36
N ARG A 160 1.11 7.04 -9.84
CA ARG A 160 2.45 7.05 -9.21
C ARG A 160 2.58 7.91 -7.93
N ARG A 161 1.49 8.51 -7.48
CA ARG A 161 1.43 9.34 -6.27
C ARG A 161 1.10 8.50 -5.04
N ARG A 162 1.30 9.05 -3.84
CA ARG A 162 1.01 8.32 -2.59
C ARG A 162 -0.50 8.10 -2.44
N ASN A 163 -0.92 6.85 -2.49
CA ASN A 163 -2.20 6.43 -1.93
C ASN A 163 -1.96 6.08 -0.46
N ILE A 164 -2.29 7.01 0.44
CA ILE A 164 -1.97 6.95 1.85
C ILE A 164 -2.72 5.79 2.53
N ILE A 165 -1.99 4.94 3.24
CA ILE A 165 -2.51 3.81 4.02
C ILE A 165 -2.54 4.17 5.51
N PHE A 166 -1.48 4.80 6.01
CA PHE A 166 -1.34 5.33 7.35
C PHE A 166 -0.66 6.69 7.25
N SER A 167 -1.14 7.68 8.01
CA SER A 167 -0.45 8.97 8.16
C SER A 167 -0.76 9.57 9.51
N ARG A 168 0.29 9.89 10.27
CA ARG A 168 0.22 10.62 11.53
C ARG A 168 1.38 11.60 11.60
N THR A 169 1.10 12.80 12.09
CA THR A 169 2.12 13.80 12.40
C THR A 169 2.69 13.56 13.79
N ARG A 170 3.81 14.22 14.12
CA ARG A 170 4.48 14.08 15.43
C ARG A 170 3.61 14.53 16.61
N ASP A 171 2.80 15.55 16.41
CA ASP A 171 1.85 16.10 17.37
C ASP A 171 0.59 15.22 17.54
N ASN A 172 0.31 14.35 16.56
CA ASN A 172 -0.81 13.41 16.57
C ASN A 172 -0.30 11.96 16.41
N CYS A 173 0.75 11.59 17.12
CA CYS A 173 1.31 10.24 17.10
C CYS A 173 0.32 9.21 17.69
N LYS A 174 0.47 7.94 17.30
CA LYS A 174 -0.27 6.82 17.89
C LYS A 174 0.65 6.07 18.84
N THR A 175 0.24 5.95 20.11
CA THR A 175 0.90 5.08 21.07
C THR A 175 0.61 3.62 20.73
N ILE A 176 1.66 2.84 20.56
CA ILE A 176 1.63 1.40 20.27
C ILE A 176 2.13 0.64 21.50
N THR A 177 1.43 -0.42 21.86
CA THR A 177 1.74 -1.23 23.05
C THR A 177 2.03 -2.69 22.67
N GLY A 178 2.57 -3.47 23.60
CA GLY A 178 2.77 -4.91 23.37
C GLY A 178 1.44 -5.68 23.24
N GLN A 179 0.38 -5.20 23.88
CA GLN A 179 -0.96 -5.80 23.84
C GLN A 179 -1.74 -5.40 22.58
N ASP A 180 -1.53 -4.18 22.09
CA ASP A 180 -2.10 -3.67 20.86
C ASP A 180 -1.00 -3.08 19.96
N PRO A 181 -0.34 -3.94 19.15
CA PRO A 181 0.78 -3.55 18.29
C PRO A 181 0.35 -3.02 16.91
N TYR A 182 -0.94 -2.70 16.72
CA TYR A 182 -1.49 -2.35 15.40
C TYR A 182 -1.55 -0.85 15.14
N LEU A 183 -1.19 -0.46 13.91
CA LEU A 183 -1.38 0.90 13.43
C LEU A 183 -2.83 1.10 12.99
N VAL A 184 -3.42 2.23 13.37
CA VAL A 184 -4.78 2.61 12.93
C VAL A 184 -4.71 3.13 11.49
N LEU A 185 -5.07 2.25 10.54
CA LEU A 185 -5.04 2.56 9.12
C LEU A 185 -6.17 3.50 8.72
N THR A 186 -5.82 4.58 7.99
CA THR A 186 -6.78 5.58 7.50
C THR A 186 -7.08 5.44 6.00
N GLY A 187 -6.40 4.51 5.34
CA GLY A 187 -6.61 4.25 3.93
C GLY A 187 -6.44 2.78 3.54
N PRO A 188 -6.37 2.49 2.23
CA PRO A 188 -6.17 3.47 1.15
C PRO A 188 -7.39 4.34 0.85
N SER A 189 -7.16 5.47 0.16
CA SER A 189 -8.21 6.41 -0.26
C SER A 189 -9.01 5.95 -1.49
N ARG A 190 -8.47 4.98 -2.21
CA ARG A 190 -9.02 4.30 -3.39
C ARG A 190 -8.37 2.93 -3.52
N ALA A 191 -8.91 2.04 -4.35
CA ALA A 191 -8.30 0.74 -4.64
C ALA A 191 -6.86 0.92 -5.19
N ILE A 192 -5.92 0.12 -4.69
CA ILE A 192 -4.52 0.12 -5.12
C ILE A 192 -4.41 -0.77 -6.35
N LEU A 193 -4.14 -0.18 -7.52
CA LEU A 193 -4.06 -0.89 -8.78
C LEU A 193 -2.79 -1.76 -8.83
N PHE A 194 -2.95 -3.08 -8.86
CA PHE A 194 -1.81 -3.99 -9.00
C PHE A 194 -1.56 -4.31 -10.47
N LEU A 195 -1.09 -3.32 -11.22
CA LEU A 195 -0.70 -3.48 -12.63
C LEU A 195 0.75 -3.01 -12.80
N GLY A 196 1.65 -3.96 -13.05
CA GLY A 196 3.09 -3.68 -13.14
C GLY A 196 3.73 -3.54 -11.76
N HIS A 197 4.41 -2.42 -11.53
CA HIS A 197 5.17 -2.16 -10.31
C HIS A 197 4.36 -1.29 -9.35
N VAL A 198 4.16 -1.78 -8.12
CA VAL A 198 3.56 -1.02 -7.01
C VAL A 198 4.62 -0.88 -5.93
N PHE A 199 4.94 0.34 -5.52
CA PHE A 199 5.87 0.56 -4.41
C PHE A 199 5.10 0.71 -3.11
N ILE A 200 5.47 -0.07 -2.10
CA ILE A 200 5.02 0.12 -0.72
C ILE A 200 6.10 0.92 0.00
N GLU A 201 5.74 2.14 0.37
CA GLU A 201 6.59 3.10 1.05
C GLU A 201 6.23 3.11 2.53
N VAL A 202 7.21 2.82 3.38
CA VAL A 202 7.13 2.82 4.84
C VAL A 202 8.14 3.83 5.34
N MET A 203 7.66 4.85 6.06
CA MET A 203 8.47 5.90 6.64
C MET A 203 7.90 6.22 8.01
N LEU A 204 8.26 5.40 9.00
CA LEU A 204 7.80 5.53 10.38
C LEU A 204 8.92 6.02 11.28
N ASN A 205 8.55 6.84 12.25
CA ASN A 205 9.43 7.35 13.28
C ASN A 205 8.82 7.07 14.66
N VAL A 206 9.69 6.96 15.66
CA VAL A 206 9.32 7.00 17.07
C VAL A 206 9.62 8.38 17.63
N LYS A 207 8.67 8.94 18.37
CA LYS A 207 8.75 10.26 18.98
C LYS A 207 9.67 10.24 20.20
N GLY A 208 10.68 11.10 20.20
CA GLY A 208 11.51 11.42 21.37
C GLY A 208 10.90 12.52 22.24
N ALA A 209 11.55 12.87 23.36
CA ALA A 209 11.05 13.96 24.21
C ALA A 209 11.09 15.30 23.44
N VAL A 210 12.09 15.45 22.58
CA VAL A 210 12.27 16.58 21.64
C VAL A 210 12.50 16.07 20.22
N GLU A 211 12.33 16.92 19.21
CA GLU A 211 12.43 16.51 17.78
C GLU A 211 13.80 15.93 17.42
N CYS A 212 14.89 16.43 18.02
CA CYS A 212 16.23 15.90 17.78
C CYS A 212 16.49 14.52 18.41
N GLU A 213 15.56 14.02 19.23
CA GLU A 213 15.60 12.67 19.80
C GLU A 213 14.66 11.71 19.05
N ASP A 214 13.91 12.18 18.06
CA ASP A 214 13.11 11.30 17.20
C ASP A 214 14.03 10.34 16.46
N LYS A 215 13.58 9.10 16.28
CA LYS A 215 14.35 8.08 15.56
C LYS A 215 13.52 7.49 14.46
N ILE A 216 14.16 7.12 13.35
CA ILE A 216 13.52 6.28 12.34
C ILE A 216 13.20 4.94 12.99
N LEU A 217 11.91 4.60 12.99
CA LEU A 217 11.42 3.32 13.48
C LEU A 217 11.49 2.27 12.38
N ASN A 218 11.08 2.66 11.17
CA ASN A 218 11.09 1.78 9.99
C ASN A 218 11.13 2.62 8.71
N PHE A 219 12.17 2.43 7.90
CA PHE A 219 12.22 2.95 6.54
C PHE A 219 12.32 1.81 5.53
N GLN A 220 11.35 1.71 4.63
CA GLN A 220 11.39 0.78 3.51
C GLN A 220 10.69 1.34 2.26
N ALA A 221 11.20 0.99 1.10
CA ALA A 221 10.57 1.26 -0.19
C ALA A 221 10.59 -0.02 -1.04
N SER A 222 9.63 -0.90 -0.78
CA SER A 222 9.61 -2.24 -1.36
C SER A 222 8.78 -2.27 -2.63
N GLU A 223 9.35 -2.82 -3.69
CA GLU A 223 8.65 -3.01 -4.96
C GLU A 223 7.88 -4.33 -4.96
N LEU A 224 6.57 -4.23 -5.15
CA LEU A 224 5.71 -5.38 -5.45
C LEU A 224 5.63 -5.52 -6.97
N ILE A 225 6.19 -6.63 -7.46
CA ILE A 225 6.15 -6.99 -8.87
C ILE A 225 4.91 -7.85 -9.10
N TYR A 226 4.09 -7.41 -10.05
CA TYR A 226 2.96 -8.19 -10.53
C TYR A 226 3.42 -9.55 -11.05
N SER A 227 3.17 -10.60 -10.27
CA SER A 227 3.24 -11.99 -10.69
C SER A 227 1.85 -12.60 -10.57
N ASP A 228 1.50 -13.50 -11.49
CA ASP A 228 0.28 -14.32 -11.54
C ASP A 228 -1.09 -13.61 -11.65
N ILE A 229 -1.85 -14.04 -12.66
CA ILE A 229 -3.09 -13.40 -13.14
C ILE A 229 -4.38 -14.08 -12.68
N TRP A 230 -4.29 -15.22 -11.97
CA TRP A 230 -5.39 -16.19 -11.95
C TRP A 230 -6.04 -16.43 -10.58
N LEU A 231 -5.35 -16.13 -9.47
CA LEU A 231 -5.83 -16.40 -8.11
C LEU A 231 -5.51 -15.24 -7.17
N SER A 232 -6.42 -14.95 -6.24
CA SER A 232 -6.14 -14.06 -5.12
C SER A 232 -5.23 -14.76 -4.12
N ARG A 233 -4.24 -14.05 -3.59
CA ARG A 233 -3.26 -14.59 -2.64
C ARG A 233 -2.77 -13.54 -1.68
N MET A 234 -2.33 -13.99 -0.52
CA MET A 234 -1.64 -13.11 0.42
C MET A 234 -0.30 -12.67 -0.16
N ILE A 235 0.03 -11.41 0.11
CA ILE A 235 1.34 -10.82 -0.11
C ILE A 235 1.82 -10.47 1.30
N ASP A 236 2.34 -11.48 1.98
CA ASP A 236 2.89 -11.31 3.31
C ASP A 236 4.40 -11.13 3.19
N GLY A 237 4.93 -10.13 3.89
CA GLY A 237 6.36 -9.91 4.00
C GLY A 237 6.65 -9.13 5.27
N PRO A 238 7.61 -9.57 6.11
CA PRO A 238 8.10 -8.74 7.19
C PRO A 238 8.95 -7.61 6.58
N TYR A 239 8.57 -6.38 6.89
CA TYR A 239 9.30 -5.16 6.57
C TYR A 239 10.25 -4.90 7.76
N THR A 240 11.35 -5.67 7.83
CA THR A 240 12.35 -5.55 8.90
C THR A 240 13.35 -4.45 8.62
N SER A 241 13.53 -3.57 9.60
CA SER A 241 14.51 -2.49 9.61
C SER A 241 15.38 -2.56 10.88
N LYS A 242 16.31 -1.63 11.05
CA LYS A 242 17.23 -1.60 12.20
C LYS A 242 16.52 -1.55 13.56
N HIS A 243 15.38 -0.86 13.63
CA HIS A 243 14.69 -0.56 14.88
C HIS A 243 13.36 -1.31 15.06
N SER A 244 12.81 -1.91 14.00
CA SER A 244 11.56 -2.66 14.10
C SER A 244 11.35 -3.69 12.98
N THR A 245 10.46 -4.65 13.25
CA THR A 245 9.85 -5.49 12.23
C THR A 245 8.39 -5.07 12.06
N LEU A 246 8.05 -4.52 10.89
CA LEU A 246 6.69 -4.20 10.51
C LEU A 246 6.08 -5.34 9.70
N GLU A 247 5.02 -5.96 10.20
CA GLU A 247 4.21 -6.94 9.46
C GLU A 247 3.09 -6.20 8.73
N LEU A 248 3.23 -6.05 7.40
CA LEU A 248 2.12 -5.62 6.54
C LEU A 248 1.41 -6.85 5.99
N THR A 249 0.13 -6.96 6.31
CA THR A 249 -0.74 -8.01 5.78
C THR A 249 -1.44 -7.48 4.55
N LEU A 250 -0.95 -7.88 3.37
CA LEU A 250 -1.49 -7.46 2.08
C LEU A 250 -2.07 -8.67 1.34
N GLY A 251 -2.99 -8.43 0.41
CA GLY A 251 -3.47 -9.48 -0.49
C GLY A 251 -3.76 -8.96 -1.87
N SER A 252 -3.38 -9.73 -2.89
CA SER A 252 -3.80 -9.47 -4.26
C SER A 252 -5.20 -10.03 -4.48
N ILE A 253 -6.13 -9.20 -4.98
CA ILE A 253 -7.50 -9.61 -5.32
C ILE A 253 -7.65 -9.50 -6.84
N VAL A 254 -7.84 -10.63 -7.52
CA VAL A 254 -7.98 -10.67 -8.99
C VAL A 254 -9.38 -10.25 -9.41
N SER A 255 -9.51 -9.64 -10.60
CA SER A 255 -10.81 -9.25 -11.18
C SER A 255 -11.73 -8.53 -10.19
N SER A 256 -11.16 -7.56 -9.47
CA SER A 256 -11.81 -6.86 -8.38
C SER A 256 -12.49 -5.57 -8.85
N VAL A 257 -13.42 -5.11 -8.03
CA VAL A 257 -14.05 -3.79 -8.05
C VAL A 257 -13.75 -3.07 -6.74
N GLU A 258 -13.79 -1.74 -6.77
CA GLU A 258 -13.68 -0.92 -5.57
C GLU A 258 -15.06 -0.82 -4.88
N ALA A 259 -15.10 -1.14 -3.59
CA ALA A 259 -16.24 -0.92 -2.72
C ALA A 259 -15.91 0.18 -1.72
N THR A 260 -16.70 1.27 -1.73
CA THR A 260 -16.62 2.33 -0.73
C THR A 260 -17.80 2.24 0.22
N ILE A 261 -17.52 2.01 1.49
CA ILE A 261 -18.51 1.68 2.53
C ILE A 261 -18.89 2.95 3.31
N PHE A 262 -20.18 3.16 3.48
CA PHE A 262 -20.76 4.19 4.33
C PHE A 262 -21.68 3.52 5.34
N VAL A 263 -21.64 4.01 6.58
CA VAL A 263 -22.46 3.46 7.67
C VAL A 263 -23.16 4.61 8.38
N ARG A 264 -24.45 4.46 8.64
CA ARG A 264 -25.29 5.46 9.31
C ARG A 264 -26.23 4.79 10.29
N VAL A 265 -26.30 5.31 11.50
CA VAL A 265 -27.37 4.99 12.46
C VAL A 265 -28.63 5.72 12.00
N VAL A 266 -29.69 4.98 11.72
CA VAL A 266 -30.98 5.53 11.24
C VAL A 266 -32.06 5.52 12.31
N ASP A 267 -31.91 4.68 13.33
CA ASP A 267 -32.80 4.62 14.49
C ASP A 267 -32.05 4.08 15.72
N GLY A 268 -32.42 4.54 16.91
CA GLY A 268 -31.77 4.19 18.17
C GLY A 268 -30.37 4.78 18.34
N SER A 269 -29.57 4.19 19.25
CA SER A 269 -28.22 4.66 19.58
C SER A 269 -27.25 3.49 19.76
N LEU A 270 -26.03 3.66 19.26
CA LEU A 270 -24.96 2.68 19.49
C LEU A 270 -24.37 2.81 20.90
N PRO A 271 -23.93 1.71 21.51
CA PRO A 271 -23.08 1.74 22.70
C PRO A 271 -21.78 2.51 22.46
N ASP A 272 -21.10 2.92 23.54
CA ASP A 272 -19.83 3.66 23.47
C ASP A 272 -18.72 2.88 22.77
N VAL A 273 -18.67 1.56 22.98
CA VAL A 273 -17.65 0.68 22.42
C VAL A 273 -18.25 -0.17 21.30
N PHE A 274 -17.82 0.09 20.06
CA PHE A 274 -18.22 -0.67 18.90
C PHE A 274 -17.14 -0.68 17.81
N PHE A 275 -17.26 -1.67 16.93
CA PHE A 275 -16.35 -1.91 15.83
C PHE A 275 -17.15 -2.10 14.56
N VAL A 276 -16.65 -1.52 13.49
CA VAL A 276 -17.11 -1.80 12.13
C VAL A 276 -15.97 -2.52 11.42
N THR A 277 -16.24 -3.72 10.94
CA THR A 277 -15.27 -4.48 10.15
C THR A 277 -15.88 -4.93 8.83
N ALA A 278 -15.02 -5.24 7.88
CA ALA A 278 -15.41 -5.92 6.65
C ALA A 278 -14.56 -7.17 6.45
N HIS A 279 -15.06 -8.12 5.68
CA HIS A 279 -14.24 -9.16 5.06
C HIS A 279 -14.86 -9.52 3.71
N THR A 280 -14.09 -10.24 2.89
CA THR A 280 -14.55 -10.67 1.57
C THR A 280 -14.51 -12.20 1.46
N ASN A 281 -15.41 -12.74 0.65
CA ASN A 281 -15.35 -14.12 0.18
C ASN A 281 -15.11 -14.07 -1.33
N ASN A 282 -13.85 -14.19 -1.75
CA ASN A 282 -13.42 -14.10 -3.14
C ASN A 282 -13.37 -15.48 -3.84
N SER A 283 -13.59 -16.58 -3.12
CA SER A 283 -13.76 -17.92 -3.69
C SER A 283 -14.86 -17.96 -4.77
N TYR A 284 -14.65 -18.76 -5.82
CA TYR A 284 -15.62 -18.93 -6.90
C TYR A 284 -16.95 -19.54 -6.40
N PRO A 285 -18.12 -19.04 -6.87
CA PRO A 285 -19.39 -19.71 -6.66
C PRO A 285 -19.47 -20.99 -7.51
N ASN A 286 -19.74 -22.10 -6.82
CA ASN A 286 -19.89 -23.53 -7.15
C ASN A 286 -20.38 -24.04 -8.55
N HIS A 287 -20.43 -23.26 -9.63
CA HIS A 287 -21.04 -23.72 -10.89
C HIS A 287 -20.18 -24.67 -11.73
N ILE A 288 -18.90 -24.88 -11.40
CA ILE A 288 -18.05 -25.86 -12.08
C ILE A 288 -17.53 -26.86 -11.06
N LYS A 289 -18.03 -28.09 -11.14
CA LYS A 289 -17.67 -29.23 -10.27
C LYS A 289 -16.15 -29.42 -10.20
N LYS A 290 -15.54 -29.01 -9.08
CA LYS A 290 -14.39 -29.61 -8.36
C LYS A 290 -13.95 -28.64 -7.27
N GLU A 291 -14.06 -29.07 -6.01
CA GLU A 291 -13.47 -28.51 -4.78
C GLU A 291 -13.45 -26.97 -4.63
N ARG A 292 -14.17 -26.45 -3.64
CA ARG A 292 -14.09 -25.04 -3.22
C ARG A 292 -12.64 -24.72 -2.84
N ARG A 293 -11.87 -24.13 -3.76
CA ARG A 293 -10.56 -23.55 -3.44
C ARG A 293 -10.82 -22.28 -2.65
N VAL A 294 -10.68 -22.37 -1.34
CA VAL A 294 -10.72 -21.21 -0.44
C VAL A 294 -9.55 -20.32 -0.80
N GLU A 295 -9.82 -19.10 -1.26
CA GLU A 295 -8.73 -18.14 -1.48
C GLU A 295 -8.17 -17.68 -0.13
N GLU A 296 -6.85 -17.54 -0.02
CA GLU A 296 -6.19 -17.19 1.25
C GLU A 296 -6.64 -15.83 1.81
N THR A 297 -7.13 -14.97 0.92
CA THR A 297 -7.67 -13.64 1.23
C THR A 297 -9.06 -13.68 1.85
N ASP A 298 -9.76 -14.82 1.76
CA ASP A 298 -11.15 -14.95 2.22
C ASP A 298 -11.24 -14.85 3.74
N CYS A 299 -12.33 -14.25 4.22
CA CYS A 299 -12.63 -14.10 5.64
C CYS A 299 -11.56 -13.34 6.45
N LYS A 300 -10.57 -12.71 5.79
CA LYS A 300 -9.57 -11.88 6.46
C LYS A 300 -10.23 -10.57 6.91
N PRO A 301 -10.18 -10.26 8.22
CA PRO A 301 -10.87 -9.09 8.74
C PRO A 301 -10.15 -7.81 8.30
N ILE A 302 -10.95 -6.82 7.95
CA ILE A 302 -10.56 -5.45 7.66
C ILE A 302 -11.22 -4.58 8.71
N LEU A 303 -10.43 -3.96 9.58
CA LEU A 303 -10.94 -2.98 10.52
C LEU A 303 -11.25 -1.67 9.77
N LEU A 304 -12.52 -1.25 9.78
CA LEU A 304 -12.96 0.02 9.21
C LEU A 304 -13.04 1.10 10.28
N LEU A 305 -13.43 0.72 11.49
CA LEU A 305 -13.49 1.59 12.67
C LEU A 305 -13.38 0.78 13.96
N ASP A 306 -12.57 1.28 14.89
CA ASP A 306 -12.63 0.97 16.33
C ASP A 306 -13.05 2.27 17.03
N SER A 307 -14.20 2.27 17.72
CA SER A 307 -14.72 3.49 18.35
C SER A 307 -13.86 3.99 19.50
N ARG A 308 -13.01 3.14 20.09
CA ARG A 308 -12.11 3.49 21.19
C ARG A 308 -10.99 4.44 20.77
N ASP A 309 -10.59 4.35 19.50
CA ASP A 309 -9.53 5.16 18.90
C ASP A 309 -10.07 6.41 18.16
N ALA A 310 -11.39 6.59 18.14
CA ALA A 310 -12.05 7.62 17.35
C ALA A 310 -12.59 8.75 18.22
N THR A 311 -12.30 9.99 17.83
CA THR A 311 -12.93 11.17 18.43
C THR A 311 -14.27 11.41 17.73
N ALA A 312 -15.38 11.38 18.48
CA ALA A 312 -16.74 11.50 17.92
C ALA A 312 -17.01 10.49 16.78
N PRO A 313 -17.07 9.19 17.09
CA PRO A 313 -17.23 8.13 16.08
C PRO A 313 -18.56 8.20 15.32
N VAL A 314 -19.57 8.88 15.89
CA VAL A 314 -20.87 9.11 15.26
C VAL A 314 -21.14 10.61 15.19
N SER A 315 -21.44 11.09 13.99
CA SER A 315 -21.81 12.47 13.70
C SER A 315 -23.26 12.77 14.11
N SER A 316 -23.60 14.04 14.24
CA SER A 316 -24.97 14.49 14.60
C SER A 316 -26.07 14.05 13.63
N ASP A 317 -25.72 13.75 12.36
CA ASP A 317 -26.62 13.20 11.34
C ASP A 317 -26.70 11.67 11.36
N GLY A 318 -26.14 11.03 12.39
CA GLY A 318 -26.08 9.58 12.56
C GLY A 318 -24.98 8.90 11.74
N ARG A 319 -24.19 9.63 10.94
CA ARG A 319 -23.12 9.02 10.14
C ARG A 319 -21.99 8.53 11.03
N ILE A 320 -21.59 7.28 10.83
CA ILE A 320 -20.42 6.70 11.49
C ILE A 320 -19.16 7.11 10.71
N ASN A 321 -18.22 7.75 11.39
CA ASN A 321 -16.97 8.24 10.83
C ASN A 321 -15.94 7.12 10.80
N LEU A 322 -15.95 6.32 9.73
CA LEU A 322 -14.98 5.25 9.54
C LEU A 322 -13.56 5.80 9.40
N SER A 323 -12.58 5.12 9.99
CA SER A 323 -11.16 5.43 9.79
C SER A 323 -10.74 5.22 8.34
N ARG A 324 -11.32 4.20 7.69
CA ARG A 324 -11.15 3.88 6.27
C ARG A 324 -12.40 3.20 5.74
N SER A 325 -12.69 3.37 4.45
CA SER A 325 -13.94 2.90 3.84
C SER A 325 -13.77 2.09 2.55
N VAL A 326 -12.55 2.03 2.00
CA VAL A 326 -12.30 1.38 0.70
C VAL A 326 -11.85 -0.06 0.87
N VAL A 327 -12.53 -0.97 0.17
CA VAL A 327 -12.25 -2.41 0.14
C VAL A 327 -12.27 -2.89 -1.32
N SER A 328 -11.30 -3.71 -1.68
CA SER A 328 -11.27 -4.43 -2.96
C SER A 328 -12.05 -5.73 -2.85
N VAL A 329 -13.01 -5.94 -3.76
CA VAL A 329 -13.88 -7.11 -3.74
C VAL A 329 -13.85 -7.77 -5.10
N ARG A 330 -13.61 -9.09 -5.16
CA ARG A 330 -13.66 -9.82 -6.43
C ARG A 330 -15.06 -9.71 -7.03
N LYS A 331 -15.17 -9.48 -8.34
CA LYS A 331 -16.46 -9.38 -9.06
C LYS A 331 -17.41 -10.55 -8.81
N THR A 332 -16.88 -11.75 -8.62
CA THR A 332 -17.66 -12.98 -8.37
C THR A 332 -17.77 -13.36 -6.90
N GLY A 333 -17.19 -12.55 -6.01
CA GLY A 333 -17.17 -12.79 -4.58
C GLY A 333 -18.33 -12.11 -3.84
N GLU A 334 -18.14 -11.90 -2.55
CA GLU A 334 -19.07 -11.19 -1.66
C GLU A 334 -18.30 -10.24 -0.74
N LEU A 335 -18.93 -9.12 -0.41
CA LEU A 335 -18.49 -8.23 0.67
C LEU A 335 -19.39 -8.44 1.87
N ILE A 336 -18.81 -8.67 3.04
CA ILE A 336 -19.53 -8.81 4.29
C ILE A 336 -19.07 -7.68 5.20
N VAL A 337 -20.01 -6.87 5.67
CA VAL A 337 -19.77 -5.78 6.61
C VAL A 337 -20.42 -6.15 7.94
N SER A 338 -19.64 -6.12 9.02
CA SER A 338 -20.09 -6.48 10.36
C SER A 338 -20.04 -5.30 11.33
N LEU A 339 -21.03 -5.26 12.21
CA LEU A 339 -21.11 -4.33 13.34
C LEU A 339 -21.08 -5.14 14.63
N LYS A 340 -20.07 -4.89 15.45
CA LYS A 340 -19.92 -5.50 16.77
C LYS A 340 -19.94 -4.42 17.83
N ALA A 341 -20.85 -4.51 18.79
CA ALA A 341 -20.91 -3.55 19.91
C ALA A 341 -20.76 -4.28 21.24
N PHE A 342 -20.14 -3.60 22.21
CA PHE A 342 -19.73 -4.17 23.48
C PHE A 342 -20.18 -3.30 24.65
N GLU A 343 -20.46 -3.94 25.79
CA GLU A 343 -20.70 -3.26 27.04
C GLU A 343 -19.37 -2.74 27.63
N PRO A 344 -19.23 -1.44 27.95
CA PRO A 344 -17.96 -0.85 28.39
C PRO A 344 -17.35 -1.51 29.62
N SER A 345 -18.17 -1.99 30.56
CA SER A 345 -17.72 -2.47 31.86
C SER A 345 -17.21 -3.91 31.89
N LYS A 346 -17.55 -4.73 30.89
CA LYS A 346 -17.35 -6.20 30.96
C LYS A 346 -16.89 -6.84 29.65
N GLU A 347 -16.65 -6.05 28.60
CA GLU A 347 -16.39 -6.56 27.23
C GLU A 347 -17.44 -7.59 26.77
N ILE A 348 -18.66 -7.48 27.28
CA ILE A 348 -19.76 -8.36 26.87
C ILE A 348 -20.22 -7.92 25.49
N LEU A 349 -20.22 -8.86 24.54
CA LEU A 349 -20.74 -8.64 23.20
C LEU A 349 -22.26 -8.40 23.26
N LEU A 350 -22.69 -7.17 22.99
CA LEU A 350 -24.08 -6.76 22.96
C LEU A 350 -24.75 -7.06 21.62
N CYS A 351 -24.01 -6.88 20.52
CA CYS A 351 -24.50 -7.23 19.20
C CYS A 351 -23.38 -7.71 18.28
N ASN A 352 -23.70 -8.63 17.39
CA ASN A 352 -22.89 -8.99 16.24
C ASN A 352 -23.84 -9.23 15.06
N LYS A 353 -23.84 -8.31 14.11
CA LYS A 353 -24.72 -8.35 12.93
C LYS A 353 -23.90 -8.12 11.68
N GLU A 354 -24.30 -8.78 10.60
CA GLU A 354 -23.59 -8.77 9.32
C GLU A 354 -24.55 -8.51 8.17
N ALA A 355 -24.08 -7.74 7.19
CA ALA A 355 -24.76 -7.51 5.91
C ALA A 355 -23.87 -8.01 4.80
N VAL A 356 -24.45 -8.80 3.89
CA VAL A 356 -23.75 -9.38 2.74
C VAL A 356 -24.16 -8.63 1.48
N PHE A 357 -23.18 -8.27 0.66
CA PHE A 357 -23.38 -7.53 -0.57
C PHE A 357 -22.72 -8.22 -1.75
N ALA A 358 -23.52 -8.46 -2.79
CA ALA A 358 -23.01 -8.87 -4.09
C ALA A 358 -22.31 -7.69 -4.79
N PRO A 359 -21.07 -7.87 -5.26
CA PRO A 359 -20.31 -6.85 -5.97
C PRO A 359 -20.99 -6.41 -7.26
N ARG A 360 -20.81 -5.13 -7.61
CA ARG A 360 -21.27 -4.55 -8.87
C ARG A 360 -20.13 -3.81 -9.54
N GLU A 361 -20.23 -3.60 -10.84
CA GLU A 361 -19.27 -2.78 -11.58
C GLU A 361 -19.51 -1.29 -11.37
N ALA A 362 -20.76 -0.90 -11.08
CA ALA A 362 -21.16 0.46 -10.79
C ALA A 362 -22.44 0.47 -9.91
N GLY A 363 -22.82 1.66 -9.46
CA GLY A 363 -24.02 1.90 -8.67
C GLY A 363 -23.82 1.65 -7.17
N ARG A 364 -24.94 1.65 -6.43
CA ARG A 364 -24.95 1.50 -4.98
C ARG A 364 -25.78 0.29 -4.55
N SER A 365 -25.37 -0.33 -3.46
CA SER A 365 -26.14 -1.33 -2.72
C SER A 365 -26.38 -0.83 -1.30
N SER A 366 -27.53 -1.11 -0.72
CA SER A 366 -27.83 -0.79 0.67
C SER A 366 -28.30 -2.04 1.44
N GLY A 367 -28.06 -2.04 2.74
CA GLY A 367 -28.41 -3.12 3.64
C GLY A 367 -28.66 -2.58 5.05
N LEU A 368 -29.60 -3.18 5.77
CA LEU A 368 -29.95 -2.77 7.13
C LEU A 368 -29.50 -3.83 8.13
N LEU A 369 -28.84 -3.38 9.19
CA LEU A 369 -28.54 -4.16 10.38
C LEU A 369 -29.47 -3.73 11.51
N GLN A 370 -30.43 -4.60 11.83
CA GLN A 370 -31.31 -4.40 12.97
C GLN A 370 -30.72 -5.10 14.20
N THR A 371 -30.51 -4.32 15.26
CA THR A 371 -30.16 -4.81 16.60
C THR A 371 -31.29 -4.43 17.56
N GLU A 372 -31.24 -4.92 18.80
CA GLU A 372 -32.21 -4.52 19.83
C GLU A 372 -32.04 -3.05 20.28
N LEU A 373 -30.89 -2.44 20.02
CA LEU A 373 -30.52 -1.10 20.49
C LEU A 373 -30.62 -0.02 19.41
N CYS A 374 -30.35 -0.39 18.16
CA CYS A 374 -30.32 0.52 17.03
C CYS A 374 -30.53 -0.19 15.69
N THR A 375 -30.97 0.59 14.69
CA THR A 375 -30.94 0.21 13.28
C THR A 375 -29.83 0.97 12.58
N VAL A 376 -28.97 0.23 11.89
CA VAL A 376 -27.83 0.78 11.13
C VAL A 376 -28.01 0.48 9.65
N GLU A 377 -27.92 1.51 8.83
CA GLU A 377 -27.88 1.40 7.37
C GLU A 377 -26.43 1.38 6.89
N ILE A 378 -26.13 0.40 6.04
CA ILE A 378 -24.86 0.27 5.34
C ILE A 378 -25.13 0.52 3.86
N ASN A 379 -24.41 1.48 3.30
CA ASN A 379 -24.43 1.79 1.87
C ASN A 379 -23.04 1.46 1.29
N VAL A 380 -23.02 0.74 0.17
CA VAL A 380 -21.79 0.41 -0.55
C VAL A 380 -21.88 1.02 -1.94
N ALA A 381 -20.95 1.91 -2.26
CA ALA A 381 -20.76 2.44 -3.60
C ALA A 381 -19.72 1.59 -4.33
N TRP A 382 -20.11 1.07 -5.49
CA TRP A 382 -19.28 0.20 -6.30
C TRP A 382 -18.67 1.00 -7.45
N SER A 383 -17.40 0.76 -7.76
CA SER A 383 -16.73 1.42 -8.88
C SER A 383 -15.73 0.49 -9.56
N LEU A 384 -15.66 0.59 -10.88
CA LEU A 384 -14.54 0.05 -11.67
C LEU A 384 -13.23 0.77 -11.31
N ILE A 385 -12.11 0.15 -11.68
CA ILE A 385 -10.77 0.66 -11.37
C ILE A 385 -10.13 1.20 -12.65
N SER A 386 -9.66 2.46 -12.60
CA SER A 386 -8.96 3.08 -13.73
C SER A 386 -7.48 2.74 -13.75
N VAL A 387 -6.93 2.65 -14.96
CA VAL A 387 -5.47 2.60 -15.21
C VAL A 387 -4.86 3.98 -15.44
N SER A 388 -5.63 5.06 -15.35
CA SER A 388 -5.09 6.40 -15.58
C SER A 388 -5.75 7.47 -14.72
N ALA A 389 -4.91 8.43 -14.31
CA ALA A 389 -5.33 9.67 -13.66
C ALA A 389 -6.04 10.65 -14.59
N LYS A 390 -6.31 10.34 -15.87
CA LYS A 390 -6.92 11.30 -16.81
C LYS A 390 -8.24 11.80 -16.25
N CYS A 391 -8.23 12.95 -15.59
CA CYS A 391 -9.43 13.67 -15.20
C CYS A 391 -10.13 14.02 -16.51
N PHE A 392 -11.30 13.45 -16.77
CA PHE A 392 -12.24 14.07 -17.69
C PHE A 392 -12.86 15.28 -16.97
N CYS A 393 -12.04 16.29 -16.68
CA CYS A 393 -12.53 17.66 -16.61
C CYS A 393 -12.56 18.20 -18.03
N PHE A 394 -13.46 17.69 -18.87
CA PHE A 394 -14.00 18.52 -19.94
C PHE A 394 -15.12 19.35 -19.33
N SER A 395 -14.74 20.36 -18.54
CA SER A 395 -15.59 21.53 -18.34
C SER A 395 -15.11 22.58 -19.31
N ILE A 396 -15.90 22.74 -20.38
CA ILE A 396 -16.28 24.01 -21.00
C ILE A 396 -15.35 25.17 -20.62
N CYS A 397 -14.39 25.45 -21.49
CA CYS A 397 -13.93 26.80 -21.83
C CYS A 397 -12.93 26.68 -22.98
N LEU A 398 -13.37 27.02 -24.20
CA LEU A 398 -12.59 27.71 -25.24
C LEU A 398 -13.39 27.70 -26.56
N HIS A 399 -14.31 28.64 -26.70
CA HIS A 399 -14.40 29.70 -27.71
C HIS A 399 -15.82 30.25 -27.76
#